data_AF-A0A9E3C8F0-F1
#
_entry.id   AF-A0A9E3C8F0-F1
#
_cell.length_a   1.000
_cell.length_b   1.000
_cell.length_c   1.000
_cell.angle_alpha   90.00
_cell.angle_beta   90.00
_cell.angle_gamma   90.00
#
_symmetry.space_group_name_H-M   'P 1'
#
loop_
_entity.id
_entity.type
_entity.pdbx_description
1 polymer ?
#
loop_
_entity_poly.entity_id
_entity_poly.type
_entity_poly.pdbx_seq_one_letter_code
_entity_poly.pdbx_strand_id
1 'polypeptide(L)' 'MFRPLLLLLWVILAALPAQGRRQSAVDVTSLRGKVLCGYQGWFRCPGDAAGMGWVHWSRDPHRLAPDTLTF' A
#
# COMPACT_ATOMS: atom_id res chain seq x y z
N MET A 1 26.31 23.72 -41.71
CA MET A 1 24.98 23.38 -42.24
C MET A 1 24.20 22.31 -41.47
N PHE A 2 24.75 21.59 -40.47
CA PHE A 2 24.07 20.48 -39.78
C PHE A 2 23.18 20.84 -38.56
N ARG A 3 23.29 22.05 -38.01
CA ARG A 3 22.54 22.50 -36.81
C ARG A 3 21.00 22.53 -36.96
N PRO A 4 20.39 22.94 -38.09
CA PRO A 4 18.93 22.98 -38.19
C PRO A 4 18.30 21.57 -38.22
N LEU A 5 19.02 20.57 -38.76
CA LEU A 5 18.54 19.19 -38.80
C LEU A 5 18.53 18.52 -37.42
N LEU A 6 19.55 18.81 -36.60
CA LEU A 6 19.63 18.35 -35.20
C LEU A 6 18.55 18.98 -34.32
N LEU A 7 18.24 20.26 -34.53
CA LEU A 7 17.13 20.95 -33.85
C LEU A 7 15.78 20.36 -34.24
N LEU A 8 15.55 20.09 -35.53
CA LEU A 8 14.35 19.42 -36.00
C LEU A 8 14.19 18.02 -35.40
N LEU A 9 15.26 17.23 -35.37
CA LEU A 9 15.26 15.89 -34.77
C LEU A 9 14.93 15.94 -33.26
N TRP A 10 15.46 16.93 -32.54
CA TRP A 10 15.14 17.16 -31.13
C TRP A 10 13.68 17.54 -30.89
N VAL A 11 13.12 18.44 -31.72
CA VAL A 11 11.69 18.81 -31.63
C VAL A 11 10.80 17.59 -31.93
N ILE A 12 11.15 16.78 -32.93
CA ILE A 12 10.42 15.56 -33.26
C ILE A 12 10.47 14.56 -32.11
N LEU A 13 11.63 14.33 -31.51
CA LEU A 13 11.77 13.40 -30.37
C LEU A 13 10.98 13.89 -29.13
N ALA A 14 10.98 15.20 -28.86
CA ALA A 14 10.28 15.79 -27.73
C ALA A 14 8.76 15.85 -27.92
N ALA A 15 8.28 15.88 -29.17
CA ALA A 15 6.86 15.89 -29.52
C ALA A 15 6.24 14.49 -29.60
N LEU A 16 7.04 13.42 -29.52
CA LEU A 16 6.51 12.06 -29.46
C LEU A 16 5.68 11.92 -28.17
N PRO A 17 4.40 11.54 -28.27
CA PRO A 17 3.59 11.33 -27.10
C PRO A 17 4.20 10.17 -26.31
N ALA A 18 4.54 10.41 -25.05
CA ALA A 18 4.87 9.33 -24.14
C ALA A 18 3.63 8.43 -24.04
N GLN A 19 3.68 7.27 -24.70
CA GLN A 19 2.67 6.24 -24.53
C GLN A 19 2.89 5.60 -23.15
N GLY A 20 2.49 6.33 -22.11
CA GLY A 20 2.33 5.78 -20.78
C GLY A 20 1.36 4.60 -20.89
N ARG A 21 1.76 3.46 -20.32
CA ARG A 21 0.92 2.27 -20.31
C ARG A 21 -0.42 2.63 -19.66
N ARG A 22 -1.51 2.68 -20.44
CA ARG A 22 -2.85 2.81 -19.85
C ARG A 22 -3.08 1.57 -18.99
N GLN A 23 -3.14 1.78 -17.68
CA GLN A 23 -3.54 0.73 -16.76
C GLN A 23 -5.03 0.48 -16.97
N SER A 24 -5.40 -0.77 -17.23
CA SER A 24 -6.79 -1.19 -17.25
C SER A 24 -7.44 -0.92 -15.89
N ALA A 25 -8.72 -0.57 -15.89
CA ALA A 25 -9.48 -0.40 -14.65
C ALA A 25 -9.41 -1.70 -13.84
N VAL A 26 -9.10 -1.58 -12.55
CA VAL A 26 -9.04 -2.72 -11.64
C VAL A 26 -10.46 -3.15 -11.31
N ASP A 27 -10.76 -4.45 -11.41
CA ASP A 27 -12.02 -5.00 -10.92
C ASP A 27 -12.11 -4.81 -9.40
N VAL A 28 -13.09 -4.04 -8.95
CA VAL A 28 -13.37 -3.72 -7.53
C VAL A 28 -14.46 -4.60 -6.92
N THR A 29 -15.07 -5.50 -7.71
CA THR A 29 -16.16 -6.38 -7.26
C THR A 29 -15.65 -7.66 -6.61
N SER A 30 -14.35 -7.97 -6.72
CA SER A 30 -13.73 -9.19 -6.22
C SER A 30 -12.35 -8.93 -5.60
N LEU A 31 -11.91 -9.84 -4.72
CA LEU A 31 -10.55 -9.90 -4.19
C LEU A 31 -9.66 -10.90 -4.93
N ARG A 32 -10.19 -11.62 -5.92
CA ARG A 32 -9.45 -12.67 -6.64
C ARG A 32 -8.16 -12.11 -7.27
N GLY A 33 -7.04 -12.78 -7.01
CA GLY A 33 -5.73 -12.38 -7.53
C GLY A 33 -5.17 -11.09 -6.92
N LYS A 34 -5.79 -10.56 -5.86
CA LYS A 34 -5.29 -9.40 -5.11
C LYS A 34 -4.60 -9.86 -3.83
N VAL A 35 -3.53 -9.16 -3.47
CA VAL A 35 -2.88 -9.32 -2.17
C VAL A 35 -3.54 -8.35 -1.21
N LEU A 36 -4.01 -8.87 -0.07
CA LEU A 36 -4.47 -8.06 1.05
C LEU A 36 -3.36 -7.98 2.09
N CYS A 37 -3.00 -6.76 2.48
CA CYS A 37 -2.12 -6.50 3.60
C CYS A 37 -2.96 -5.89 4.72
N GLY A 38 -3.12 -6.60 5.83
CA GLY A 38 -3.85 -6.12 6.99
C GLY A 38 -3.12 -6.53 8.27
N TYR A 39 -3.07 -5.63 9.24
CA TYR A 39 -2.67 -5.98 10.60
C TYR A 39 -3.91 -6.50 11.33
N GLN A 40 -3.93 -7.79 11.63
CA GLN A 40 -4.88 -8.29 12.62
C GLN A 40 -4.33 -7.89 13.99
N GLY A 41 -4.83 -6.77 14.53
CA GLY A 41 -4.55 -6.41 15.90
C GLY A 41 -5.10 -7.48 16.82
N TRP A 42 -4.23 -8.28 17.44
CA TRP A 42 -4.62 -9.13 18.55
C TRP A 42 -4.87 -8.25 19.77
N PHE A 43 -6.02 -7.57 19.78
CA PHE A 43 -6.53 -6.86 20.94
C PHE A 43 -7.90 -7.42 21.34
N ARG A 44 -8.11 -7.56 22.65
CA ARG A 44 -9.39 -7.88 23.28
C ARG A 44 -9.94 -6.62 23.92
N CYS A 45 -11.26 -6.58 24.12
CA CYS A 45 -11.91 -5.49 24.83
C CYS A 45 -12.91 -6.04 25.86
N PRO A 46 -13.24 -5.24 26.91
CA PRO A 46 -14.32 -5.58 27.83
C PRO A 46 -15.64 -5.82 27.09
N GLY A 47 -16.31 -6.92 27.42
CA GLY A 47 -17.61 -7.29 26.83
C GLY A 47 -17.51 -8.14 25.55
N ASP A 48 -16.31 -8.48 25.08
CA ASP A 48 -16.17 -9.49 24.04
C ASP A 48 -16.53 -10.90 24.56
N ALA A 49 -16.73 -11.84 23.64
CA ALA A 49 -17.13 -13.21 23.97
C ALA A 49 -16.08 -13.99 24.79
N ALA A 50 -14.83 -13.50 24.87
CA ALA A 50 -13.79 -14.14 25.66
C ALA A 50 -13.84 -13.71 27.14
N GLY A 51 -14.42 -12.55 27.46
CA GLY A 51 -14.57 -12.09 28.84
C GLY A 51 -13.25 -11.74 29.55
N MET A 52 -12.17 -11.52 28.78
CA MET A 52 -10.81 -11.32 29.31
C MET A 52 -10.43 -9.84 29.51
N GLY A 53 -11.35 -8.91 29.24
CA GLY A 53 -11.08 -7.48 29.31
C GLY A 53 -10.08 -7.03 28.23
N TRP A 54 -9.23 -6.05 28.57
CA TRP A 54 -8.17 -5.59 27.68
C TRP A 54 -7.01 -6.59 27.67
N VAL A 55 -6.74 -7.15 26.50
CA VAL A 55 -5.58 -8.03 26.26
C VAL A 55 -4.95 -7.65 24.93
N HIS A 56 -3.63 -7.56 24.86
CA HIS A 56 -2.90 -7.35 23.61
C HIS A 56 -1.75 -8.36 23.47
N TRP A 57 -1.44 -8.82 22.26
CA TRP A 57 -0.24 -9.62 22.04
C TRP A 57 1.02 -8.76 22.18
N SER A 58 1.70 -8.89 23.32
CA SER A 58 2.86 -8.09 23.69
C SER A 58 3.68 -8.80 24.80
N ARG A 59 4.78 -8.19 25.24
CA ARG A 59 5.55 -8.64 26.42
C ARG A 59 4.77 -8.53 27.74
N ASP A 60 3.75 -7.69 27.80
CA ASP A 60 2.83 -7.56 28.93
C ASP A 60 1.39 -7.51 28.37
N PRO A 61 0.69 -8.65 28.34
CA PRO A 61 -0.61 -8.74 27.68
C PRO A 61 -1.69 -7.84 28.26
N HIS A 62 -1.57 -7.40 29.51
CA HIS A 62 -2.56 -6.57 30.18
C HIS A 62 -2.25 -5.06 30.07
N ARG A 63 -1.10 -4.70 29.50
CA ARG A 63 -0.67 -3.31 29.34
C ARG A 63 -0.49 -2.93 27.87
N LEU A 64 -1.38 -2.06 27.40
CA LEU A 64 -1.35 -1.45 26.07
C LEU A 64 -0.38 -0.25 26.06
N ALA A 65 0.90 -0.48 25.78
CA ALA A 65 1.90 0.57 25.70
C ALA A 65 2.98 0.27 24.64
N PRO A 66 3.60 1.29 24.01
CA PRO A 66 4.58 1.06 22.93
C PRO A 66 5.79 0.21 23.35
N ASP A 67 6.19 0.29 24.61
CA ASP A 67 7.32 -0.46 25.19
C ASP A 67 7.04 -1.95 25.35
N THR A 68 5.78 -2.39 25.27
CA THR A 68 5.41 -3.80 25.38
C THR A 68 5.37 -4.52 24.02
N LEU A 69 5.39 -3.79 22.90
CA LEU A 69 5.26 -4.35 21.54
C LEU A 69 6.42 -5.30 21.17
N THR A 70 6.06 -6.47 20.68
CA THR A 70 6.97 -7.46 20.08
C THR A 70 6.94 -7.32 18.55
N PHE A 71 8.10 -7.32 17.90
CA PHE A 71 8.28 -7.30 16.44
C PHE A 71 8.93 -8.60 15.97
#